data_AF-A0A4R8PZT6-F1
#
_entry.id   AF-A0A4R8PZT6-F1
#
_cell.length_a   1.000
_cell.length_b   1.000
_cell.length_c   1.000
_cell.angle_alpha   90.00
_cell.angle_beta   90.00
_cell.angle_gamma   90.00
#
_symmetry.space_group_name_H-M   'P 1'
#
loop_
_entity.id
_entity.type
_entity.pdbx_description
1 polymer ?
#
loop_
_entity_poly.entity_id
_entity_poly.type
_entity_poly.pdbx_seq_one_letter_code
_entity_poly.pdbx_strand_id
1 'polypeptide(L)'
;MSFEEGSSYNEKPVSIITGDAKPGDGSPIENIVGDVWHEMEILDIRLAHDLMEPMFDFWFLFSRHISVVNDLASWDKECRAEREIDAQGSVVSNIVQILSDDCGFSPESAKAVLWAI
;
A
#
# COMPACT_ATOMS: atom_id res chain seq x y z
N MET A 1 -3.14 -10.68 -13.54
CA MET A 1 -3.83 -10.81 -12.24
C MET A 1 -5.03 -9.88 -12.25
N SER A 2 -6.22 -10.41 -12.05
CA SER A 2 -7.46 -9.62 -11.90
C SER A 2 -7.57 -9.00 -10.50
N PHE A 3 -8.49 -8.06 -10.32
CA PHE A 3 -8.78 -7.52 -8.98
C PHE A 3 -9.26 -8.59 -8.00
N GLU A 4 -10.06 -9.56 -8.48
CA GLU A 4 -10.57 -10.65 -7.64
C GLU A 4 -9.46 -11.62 -7.22
N GLU A 5 -8.55 -11.95 -8.14
CA GLU A 5 -7.36 -12.75 -7.84
C GLU A 5 -6.44 -12.03 -6.84
N GLY A 6 -6.28 -10.70 -6.98
CA GLY A 6 -5.51 -9.88 -6.05
C GLY A 6 -6.14 -9.79 -4.66
N SER A 7 -7.47 -9.62 -4.57
CA SER A 7 -8.20 -9.64 -3.30
C SER A 7 -8.03 -10.97 -2.60
N SER A 8 -8.28 -12.07 -3.31
CA SER A 8 -8.15 -13.43 -2.80
C SER A 8 -6.71 -13.75 -2.34
N TYR A 9 -5.70 -13.19 -3.04
CA TYR A 9 -4.31 -13.30 -2.64
C TYR A 9 -4.04 -12.56 -1.32
N ASN A 10 -4.58 -11.35 -1.14
CA ASN A 10 -4.39 -10.53 0.06
C ASN A 10 -5.18 -11.03 1.28
N GLU A 11 -6.36 -11.60 1.07
CA GLU A 11 -7.20 -12.16 2.15
C GLU A 11 -6.51 -13.32 2.89
N LYS A 12 -5.65 -14.08 2.21
CA LYS A 12 -4.90 -15.19 2.81
C LYS A 12 -3.93 -14.71 3.91
N PRO A 13 -2.95 -13.81 3.65
CA PRO A 13 -2.14 -13.22 4.71
C PRO A 13 -2.95 -12.59 5.84
N VAL A 14 -4.05 -11.90 5.52
CA VAL A 14 -4.93 -11.30 6.54
C VAL A 14 -5.47 -12.38 7.48
N SER A 15 -5.97 -13.50 6.95
CA SER A 15 -6.50 -14.60 7.76
C SER A 15 -5.44 -15.28 8.64
N ILE A 16 -4.16 -15.22 8.26
CA ILE A 16 -3.04 -15.71 9.07
C ILE A 16 -2.77 -14.75 10.24
N ILE A 17 -2.75 -13.44 9.96
CA ILE A 17 -2.55 -12.39 10.98
C ILE A 17 -3.67 -12.39 12.02
N THR A 18 -4.93 -12.61 11.60
CA THR A 18 -6.08 -12.65 12.53
C THR A 18 -6.21 -13.97 13.28
N GLY A 19 -5.40 -14.98 12.95
CA GLY A 19 -5.42 -16.31 13.57
C GLY A 19 -6.51 -17.25 13.06
N ASP A 20 -7.23 -16.88 12.00
CA ASP A 20 -8.29 -17.68 11.37
C ASP A 20 -7.74 -18.82 10.50
N ALA A 21 -6.49 -18.70 10.04
CA ALA A 21 -5.80 -19.70 9.23
C ALA A 21 -4.35 -19.92 9.69
N LYS A 22 -3.79 -21.09 9.37
CA LYS A 22 -2.36 -21.37 9.52
C LYS A 22 -1.64 -21.17 8.18
N PRO A 23 -0.36 -20.75 8.19
CA PRO A 23 0.46 -20.75 6.99
C PRO A 23 0.48 -22.13 6.33
N GLY A 24 0.32 -22.17 5.01
CA GLY A 24 0.40 -23.40 4.25
C GLY A 24 1.84 -23.94 4.16
N ASP A 25 1.96 -25.27 4.11
CA ASP A 25 3.24 -25.94 3.94
C ASP A 25 3.91 -25.49 2.62
N GLY A 26 5.06 -24.82 2.73
CA GLY A 26 5.89 -24.44 1.59
C GLY A 26 5.56 -23.08 0.94
N SER A 27 4.64 -22.28 1.47
CA SER A 27 4.38 -20.91 0.98
C SER A 27 5.30 -19.88 1.67
N PRO A 28 6.32 -19.31 1.00
CA PRO A 28 7.29 -18.44 1.69
C PRO A 28 6.64 -17.18 2.26
N ILE A 29 5.69 -16.58 1.53
CA ILE A 29 5.03 -15.34 1.97
C ILE A 29 4.15 -15.57 3.21
N GLU A 30 3.41 -16.68 3.25
CA GLU A 30 2.55 -17.01 4.39
C GLU A 30 3.37 -17.30 5.66
N ASN A 31 4.51 -17.98 5.50
CA ASN A 31 5.42 -18.24 6.61
C ASN A 31 6.06 -16.95 7.13
N ILE A 32 6.58 -16.09 6.24
CA ILE A 32 7.17 -14.80 6.62
C ILE A 32 6.14 -13.93 7.36
N VAL A 33 4.90 -13.85 6.86
CA VAL A 33 3.84 -13.06 7.49
C VAL A 33 3.50 -13.62 8.88
N GLY A 34 3.36 -14.94 9.00
CA GLY A 34 3.10 -15.60 10.27
C GLY A 34 4.21 -15.37 11.30
N ASP A 35 5.47 -15.53 10.88
CA ASP A 35 6.64 -15.36 11.75
C ASP A 35 6.76 -13.91 12.24
N VAL A 36 6.66 -12.93 11.34
CA VAL A 36 6.73 -11.50 11.69
C VAL A 36 5.62 -11.13 12.68
N TRP A 37 4.40 -11.58 12.44
CA TRP A 37 3.29 -11.28 13.35
C TRP A 37 3.48 -11.92 14.73
N HIS A 38 3.89 -13.18 14.76
CA HIS A 38 4.17 -13.89 16.01
C HIS A 38 5.29 -13.20 16.82
N GLU A 39 6.35 -12.73 16.15
CA GLU A 39 7.43 -11.97 16.80
C GLU A 39 6.93 -10.63 17.36
N MET A 40 6.07 -9.92 16.63
CA MET A 40 5.46 -8.67 17.11
C MET A 40 4.63 -8.88 18.39
N GLU A 41 3.85 -9.97 18.46
CA GLU A 41 3.07 -10.33 19.66
C GLU A 41 3.96 -10.64 20.87
N ILE A 42 5.09 -11.32 20.66
CA ILE A 42 6.07 -11.63 21.72
C ILE A 42 6.76 -10.37 22.23
N LEU A 43 7.07 -9.42 21.34
CA LEU A 43 7.87 -8.25 21.67
C LEU A 43 7.16 -7.31 22.64
N ASP A 44 5.97 -6.81 22.30
CA ASP A 44 5.19 -5.96 23.21
C ASP A 44 3.73 -5.78 22.78
N ILE A 45 2.87 -6.69 23.24
CA ILE A 45 1.42 -6.60 23.02
C ILE A 45 0.80 -5.33 23.62
N ARG A 46 1.35 -4.79 24.70
CA ARG A 46 0.77 -3.61 25.39
C ARG A 46 1.09 -2.34 24.63
N LEU A 47 2.33 -2.17 24.19
CA LEU A 47 2.72 -1.06 23.33
C LEU A 47 1.96 -1.10 22.00
N ALA A 48 1.76 -2.28 21.40
CA ALA A 48 0.96 -2.43 20.19
C ALA A 48 -0.47 -1.92 20.38
N HIS A 49 -1.11 -2.24 21.50
CA HIS A 49 -2.45 -1.72 21.83
C HIS A 49 -2.44 -0.22 22.19
N ASP A 50 -1.46 0.25 22.96
CA ASP A 50 -1.38 1.64 23.43
C ASP A 50 -1.08 2.62 22.29
N LEU A 51 -0.41 2.17 21.22
CA LEU A 51 -0.11 2.99 20.04
C LEU A 51 -1.28 3.08 19.07
N MET A 52 -2.25 2.16 19.09
CA MET A 52 -3.31 2.09 18.08
C MET A 52 -4.09 3.40 17.98
N GLU A 53 -4.65 3.90 19.08
CA GLU A 53 -5.51 5.09 19.07
C GLU A 53 -4.73 6.38 18.70
N PRO A 54 -3.56 6.69 19.30
CA PRO A 54 -2.75 7.84 18.88
C PRO A 54 -2.26 7.76 17.41
N MET A 55 -1.98 6.55 16.92
CA MET A 55 -1.56 6.34 15.54
C MET A 55 -2.70 6.56 14.55
N PHE A 56 -3.96 6.32 14.92
CA PHE A 56 -5.11 6.63 14.05
C PHE A 56 -5.20 8.12 13.77
N ASP A 57 -5.11 8.96 14.79
CA ASP A 57 -5.15 10.43 14.64
C ASP A 57 -3.95 10.95 13.85
N PHE A 58 -2.75 10.44 14.17
CA PHE A 58 -1.53 10.76 13.42
C PHE A 58 -1.66 10.32 11.95
N TRP A 59 -2.04 9.08 11.68
CA TRP A 59 -2.18 8.59 10.32
C TRP A 59 -3.23 9.34 9.53
N PHE A 60 -4.36 9.73 10.13
CA PHE A 60 -5.33 10.53 9.39
C PHE A 60 -4.72 11.87 8.92
N LEU A 61 -3.96 12.54 9.79
CA LEU A 61 -3.30 13.81 9.46
C LEU A 61 -2.17 13.65 8.43
N PHE A 62 -1.37 12.59 8.51
CA PHE A 62 -0.19 12.40 7.66
C PHE A 62 -0.44 11.56 6.42
N SER A 63 -1.54 10.78 6.36
CA SER A 63 -1.87 9.87 5.24
C SER A 63 -1.82 10.58 3.90
N ARG A 64 -2.44 11.77 3.80
CA ARG A 64 -2.44 12.57 2.58
C ARG A 64 -1.04 12.92 2.11
N HIS A 65 -0.18 13.36 3.03
CA HIS A 65 1.19 13.74 2.69
C HIS A 65 2.01 12.51 2.26
N ILE A 66 1.89 11.40 2.99
CA ILE A 66 2.57 10.14 2.65
C ILE A 66 2.12 9.64 1.27
N SER A 67 0.82 9.66 0.98
CA SER A 67 0.28 9.26 -0.32
C SER A 67 0.77 10.16 -1.44
N VAL A 68 0.72 11.49 -1.29
CA VAL A 68 1.18 12.43 -2.33
C VAL A 68 2.68 12.26 -2.60
N VAL A 69 3.50 12.12 -1.56
CA VAL A 69 4.95 11.91 -1.71
C VAL A 69 5.24 10.55 -2.36
N ASN A 70 4.48 9.50 -2.01
CA ASN A 70 4.59 8.19 -2.64
C ASN A 70 4.28 8.29 -4.13
N ASP A 71 3.11 8.81 -4.50
CA ASP A 71 2.64 8.97 -5.87
C ASP A 71 3.64 9.76 -6.73
N LEU A 72 4.21 10.82 -6.16
CA LEU A 72 5.21 11.63 -6.84
C LEU A 72 6.49 10.84 -7.15
N ALA A 73 7.00 10.11 -6.16
CA ALA A 73 8.22 9.33 -6.27
C ALA A 73 8.03 8.03 -7.09
N SER A 74 6.82 7.48 -7.09
CA SER A 74 6.49 6.22 -7.76
C SER A 74 5.98 6.41 -9.18
N TRP A 75 5.65 7.63 -9.61
CA TRP A 75 5.05 7.95 -10.91
C TRP A 75 5.67 7.19 -12.09
N ASP A 76 6.99 7.30 -12.28
CA ASP A 76 7.65 6.71 -13.44
C ASP A 76 7.64 5.17 -13.38
N LYS A 77 7.69 4.61 -12.16
CA LYS A 77 7.57 3.15 -11.93
C LYS A 77 6.16 2.67 -12.26
N GLU A 78 5.12 3.41 -11.88
CA GLU A 78 3.72 3.05 -12.10
C GLU A 78 3.32 3.19 -13.57
N CYS A 79 3.74 4.27 -14.24
CA CYS A 79 3.56 4.44 -15.69
C CYS A 79 4.23 3.29 -16.48
N ARG A 80 5.39 2.83 -16.02
CA ARG A 80 6.07 1.68 -16.62
C ARG A 80 5.29 0.38 -16.36
N ALA A 81 4.81 0.18 -15.14
CA ALA A 81 4.04 -1.00 -14.76
C ALA A 81 2.77 -1.13 -15.61
N GLU A 82 2.01 -0.05 -15.81
CA GLU A 82 0.80 -0.06 -16.64
C GLU A 82 1.09 -0.45 -18.10
N ARG A 83 2.23 -0.01 -18.64
CA ARG A 83 2.63 -0.32 -20.03
C ARG A 83 3.14 -1.75 -20.21
N GLU A 84 3.85 -2.27 -19.21
CA GLU A 84 4.59 -3.54 -19.31
C GLU A 84 3.85 -4.73 -18.70
N ILE A 85 2.91 -4.50 -17.79
CA ILE A 85 2.21 -5.55 -17.04
C ILE A 85 0.76 -5.60 -17.51
N ASP A 86 0.40 -6.70 -18.18
CA ASP A 86 -0.98 -7.01 -18.57
C ASP A 86 -1.77 -7.57 -17.37
N ALA A 87 -2.11 -6.70 -16.42
CA ALA A 87 -2.89 -7.03 -15.23
C ALA A 87 -3.79 -5.86 -14.82
N GLN A 88 -4.98 -6.14 -14.28
CA GLN A 88 -5.86 -5.06 -13.81
C GLN A 88 -5.24 -4.26 -12.66
N GLY A 89 -4.42 -4.91 -11.83
CA GLY A 89 -3.71 -4.27 -10.72
C GLY A 89 -2.54 -3.37 -11.12
N SER A 90 -2.18 -3.26 -12.40
CA SER A 90 -1.09 -2.38 -12.86
C SER A 90 -1.57 -1.02 -13.38
N VAL A 91 -2.88 -0.78 -13.43
CA VAL A 91 -3.47 0.51 -13.87
C VAL A 91 -2.94 1.64 -13.00
N VAL A 92 -2.58 2.77 -13.61
CA VAL A 92 -2.10 3.96 -12.89
C VAL A 92 -3.26 4.59 -12.13
N SER A 93 -3.19 4.54 -10.80
CA SER A 93 -4.10 5.23 -9.87
C SER A 93 -3.28 6.17 -9.01
N ASN A 94 -2.95 7.35 -9.55
CA ASN A 94 -1.94 8.24 -9.02
C ASN A 94 -2.38 9.72 -9.14
N ILE A 95 -2.15 10.53 -8.10
CA ILE A 95 -2.57 11.94 -8.05
C ILE A 95 -1.89 12.82 -9.11
N VAL A 96 -0.69 12.45 -9.59
CA VAL A 96 -0.02 13.16 -10.68
C VAL A 96 -0.87 13.09 -11.96
N GLN A 97 -1.43 11.92 -12.29
CA GLN A 97 -2.31 11.74 -13.45
C GLN A 97 -3.58 12.57 -13.28
N ILE A 98 -4.26 12.45 -12.13
CA ILE A 98 -5.52 13.14 -11.84
C ILE A 98 -5.35 14.65 -11.97
N LEU A 99 -4.31 15.22 -11.33
CA LEU A 99 -4.08 16.66 -11.38
C LEU A 99 -3.68 17.13 -12.78
N SER A 100 -2.89 16.33 -13.51
CA SER A 100 -2.50 16.62 -14.89
C SER A 100 -3.73 16.72 -15.80
N ASP A 101 -4.64 15.75 -15.70
CA ASP A 101 -5.86 15.69 -16.52
C ASP A 101 -6.85 16.79 -16.15
N ASP A 102 -7.12 17.00 -14.86
CA ASP A 102 -8.10 17.96 -14.38
C ASP A 102 -7.68 19.41 -14.66
N CYS A 103 -6.37 19.71 -14.56
CA CYS A 103 -5.84 21.06 -14.79
C CYS A 103 -5.34 21.29 -16.22
N GLY A 104 -5.27 20.25 -17.06
CA GLY A 104 -4.68 20.32 -18.40
C GLY A 104 -3.17 20.62 -18.38
N PHE A 105 -2.48 20.23 -17.31
CA PHE A 105 -1.03 20.38 -17.19
C PHE A 105 -0.30 19.20 -17.81
N SER A 106 1.02 19.34 -17.98
CA SER A 106 1.87 18.16 -18.16
C SER A 106 2.07 17.45 -16.81
N PRO A 107 2.33 16.14 -16.80
CA PRO A 107 2.62 15.41 -15.56
C PRO A 107 3.77 16.04 -14.76
N GLU A 108 4.81 16.54 -15.42
CA GLU A 108 5.95 17.22 -14.77
C GLU A 108 5.52 18.52 -14.08
N SER A 109 4.59 19.25 -14.68
CA SER A 109 4.04 20.47 -14.08
C SER A 109 3.14 20.13 -12.89
N ALA A 110 2.33 19.06 -12.99
CA ALA A 110 1.54 18.55 -11.87
C ALA A 110 2.46 18.11 -10.71
N LYS A 111 3.55 17.39 -10.99
CA LYS A 111 4.58 17.03 -10.01
C LYS A 111 5.17 18.25 -9.30
N ALA A 112 5.49 19.31 -10.04
CA ALA A 112 6.05 20.54 -9.46
C ALA A 112 5.05 21.25 -8.53
N VAL A 113 3.77 21.27 -8.90
CA VAL A 113 2.69 21.82 -8.05
C VAL A 113 2.53 20.99 -6.78
N LEU A 114 2.45 19.65 -6.91
CA LEU A 114 2.29 18.73 -5.77
C LEU A 114 3.46 18.79 -4.79
N TRP A 115 4.68 19.02 -5.27
CA TRP A 115 5.86 19.16 -4.42
C TRP A 115 5.90 20.49 -3.64
N ALA A 116 5.22 21.52 -4.15
CA ALA A 116 5.19 22.83 -3.51
C ALA A 116 4.12 22.95 -2.41
N ILE A 117 3.26 21.95 -2.25
CA ILE A 117 2.15 21.89 -1.28
C ILE A 117 2.55 21.03 -0.08
#